data_AF-A0A419JPG8-F1
#
_entry.id   AF-A0A419JPG8-F1
#
_cell.length_a   1.000
_cell.length_b   1.000
_cell.length_c   1.000
_cell.angle_alpha   90.00
_cell.angle_beta   90.00
_cell.angle_gamma   90.00
#
_symmetry.space_group_name_H-M   'P 1'
#
loop_
_entity.id
_entity.type
_entity.pdbx_description
1 polymer ?
#
loop_
_entity_poly.entity_id
_entity_poly.type
_entity_poly.pdbx_seq_one_letter_code
_entity_poly.pdbx_strand_id
1 'polypeptide(L)'
;GRHLALYELIFRRFIASQMRPVKAEKISFEVRVLDKTVKVEGYSRILENGFNLVRPMRTLPSVEEGVTKVVEVRRWRAPSVSLYTQGDIIALMKERGIGRPSTYAKIVETLFERGYVLSSKRRKALIPTRIGIKVYEYLSTRFEKFISEETTRRLEEAMRLIEAGKLNYQDVIRKLRVEIDAIESIV
;
A
#
# COMPACT_ATOMS: atom_id res chain seq x y z
N GLY A 1 -20.05 15.02 3.87
CA GLY A 1 -19.97 13.76 4.67
C GLY A 1 -18.95 12.80 4.07
N ARG A 2 -18.56 11.73 4.78
CA ARG A 2 -17.53 10.77 4.30
C ARG A 2 -17.90 10.09 2.98
N HIS A 3 -19.18 9.76 2.79
CA HIS A 3 -19.69 9.17 1.54
C HIS A 3 -19.52 10.11 0.34
N LEU A 4 -19.82 11.40 0.52
CA LEU A 4 -19.64 12.41 -0.55
C LEU A 4 -18.16 12.57 -0.94
N ALA A 5 -17.25 12.56 0.04
CA ALA A 5 -15.81 12.64 -0.23
C ALA A 5 -15.30 11.41 -1.01
N LEU A 6 -15.81 10.21 -0.69
CA LEU A 6 -15.48 8.99 -1.44
C LEU A 6 -16.06 9.04 -2.87
N TYR A 7 -17.33 9.46 -2.99
CA TYR A 7 -17.97 9.65 -4.29
C TYR A 7 -17.20 10.64 -5.16
N GLU A 8 -16.83 11.79 -4.60
CA GLU A 8 -16.06 12.82 -5.29
C GLU A 8 -14.70 12.29 -5.75
N LEU A 9 -14.00 11.52 -4.91
CA LEU A 9 -12.73 10.88 -5.29
C LEU A 9 -12.92 9.92 -6.47
N ILE A 10 -13.93 9.06 -6.42
CA ILE A 10 -14.25 8.09 -7.48
C ILE A 10 -14.61 8.84 -8.76
N PHE A 11 -15.53 9.80 -8.68
CA PHE A 11 -15.99 10.61 -9.78
C PHE A 11 -14.84 11.36 -10.46
N ARG A 12 -14.02 12.09 -9.69
CA ARG A 12 -12.87 12.82 -10.22
C ARG A 12 -11.87 11.87 -10.89
N ARG A 13 -11.63 10.69 -10.32
CA ARG A 13 -10.71 9.69 -10.91
C ARG A 13 -11.28 9.08 -12.19
N PHE A 14 -12.58 8.81 -12.23
CA PHE A 14 -13.26 8.30 -13.41
C PHE A 14 -13.26 9.33 -14.54
N ILE A 15 -13.73 10.55 -14.31
CA ILE A 15 -13.76 11.61 -15.33
C ILE A 15 -12.34 11.90 -15.83
N ALA A 16 -11.34 12.02 -14.95
CA ALA A 16 -9.95 12.19 -15.34
C ALA A 16 -9.43 11.08 -16.27
N SER A 17 -9.89 9.83 -16.10
CA SER A 17 -9.50 8.70 -16.96
C SER A 17 -10.07 8.77 -18.38
N GLN A 18 -11.18 9.51 -18.56
CA GLN A 18 -11.85 9.69 -19.86
C GLN A 18 -11.43 10.99 -20.57
N MET A 19 -10.61 11.81 -19.90
CA MET A 19 -10.08 13.05 -20.46
C MET A 19 -8.74 12.82 -21.16
N ARG A 20 -8.41 13.73 -22.08
CA ARG A 20 -7.10 13.77 -22.73
C ARG A 20 -5.95 13.97 -21.72
N PRO A 21 -4.73 13.48 -22.03
CA PRO A 21 -3.56 13.75 -21.20
C PRO A 21 -3.24 15.25 -21.16
N VAL A 22 -2.57 15.66 -20.09
CA VAL A 22 -2.06 17.01 -19.90
C VAL A 22 -0.70 17.11 -20.59
N LYS A 23 -0.46 18.18 -21.37
CA LYS A 23 0.89 18.50 -21.85
C LYS A 23 1.48 19.56 -20.93
N ALA A 24 2.63 19.27 -20.34
CA ALA A 24 3.31 20.16 -19.41
C ALA A 24 4.81 20.17 -19.67
N GLU A 25 5.44 21.30 -19.41
CA GLU A 25 6.88 21.45 -19.48
C GLU A 25 7.52 20.86 -18.21
N LYS A 26 8.43 19.89 -18.40
CA LYS A 26 9.18 19.28 -17.30
C LYS A 26 10.38 20.15 -16.97
N ILE A 27 10.56 20.47 -15.70
CA ILE A 27 11.75 21.16 -15.18
C ILE A 27 12.50 20.24 -14.23
N SER A 28 13.83 20.26 -14.31
CA SER A 28 14.73 19.54 -13.42
C SER A 28 15.88 20.47 -13.05
N PHE A 29 16.12 20.66 -11.77
CA PHE A 29 17.21 21.49 -11.28
C PHE A 29 17.85 20.86 -10.04
N GLU A 30 19.10 21.23 -9.80
CA GLU A 30 19.85 20.81 -8.62
C GLU A 30 19.93 21.98 -7.63
N VAL A 31 19.56 21.71 -6.39
CA VAL A 31 19.73 22.66 -5.29
C VAL A 31 20.93 22.23 -4.48
N ARG A 32 21.95 23.09 -4.41
CA ARG A 32 23.13 22.89 -3.57
C ARG A 32 23.00 23.73 -2.31
N VAL A 33 23.05 23.10 -1.15
CA VAL A 33 23.06 23.76 0.15
C VAL A 33 24.18 23.15 0.98
N LEU A 34 25.19 23.97 1.29
CA LEU A 34 26.42 23.53 1.98
C LEU A 34 27.09 22.37 1.21
N ASP A 35 27.19 21.20 1.83
CA ASP A 35 27.78 19.96 1.33
C ASP A 35 26.76 19.03 0.66
N LYS A 36 25.48 19.44 0.54
CA LYS A 36 24.39 18.60 0.04
C LYS A 36 23.87 19.09 -1.29
N THR A 37 23.69 18.15 -2.22
CA THR A 37 23.02 18.37 -3.51
C THR A 37 21.71 17.59 -3.53
N VAL A 38 20.61 18.27 -3.83
CA VAL A 38 19.28 17.66 -3.98
C VAL A 38 18.78 17.92 -5.40
N LYS A 39 18.47 16.85 -6.13
CA LYS A 39 17.81 16.95 -7.42
C LYS A 39 16.30 17.10 -7.22
N VAL A 40 15.72 18.13 -7.83
CA VAL A 40 14.27 18.38 -7.81
C VAL A 40 13.75 18.27 -9.24
N GLU A 41 12.74 17.41 -9.44
CA GLU A 41 12.07 17.24 -10.72
C GLU A 41 10.57 17.53 -10.58
N GLY A 42 9.98 18.18 -11.58
CA GLY A 42 8.54 18.41 -11.63
C GLY A 42 8.13 19.12 -12.91
N TYR A 43 7.00 19.82 -12.88
CA TYR A 43 6.44 20.52 -14.03
C TYR A 43 6.38 22.01 -13.77
N SER A 44 6.96 22.85 -14.64
CA SER A 44 6.96 24.32 -14.47
C SER A 44 5.63 24.94 -14.91
N ARG A 45 5.14 24.51 -16.07
CA ARG A 45 3.98 25.11 -16.75
C ARG A 45 3.14 24.04 -17.45
N ILE A 46 1.83 24.23 -17.43
CA ILE A 46 0.88 23.43 -18.21
C ILE A 46 0.72 24.12 -19.57
N LEU A 47 1.07 23.41 -20.65
CA LEU A 47 0.96 23.89 -22.03
C LEU A 47 -0.43 23.63 -22.59
N GLU A 48 -0.99 22.44 -22.33
CA GLU A 48 -2.35 22.07 -22.72
C GLU A 48 -3.08 21.39 -21.56
N ASN A 49 -4.26 21.90 -21.23
CA ASN A 49 -5.13 21.31 -20.21
C ASN A 49 -5.74 20.00 -20.69
N GLY A 50 -5.85 19.05 -19.76
CA GLY A 50 -6.48 17.75 -19.91
C GLY A 50 -7.14 17.35 -18.59
N PHE A 51 -6.83 16.16 -18.08
CA PHE A 51 -7.38 15.68 -16.80
C PHE A 51 -7.12 16.61 -15.60
N ASN A 52 -6.16 17.54 -15.69
CA ASN A 52 -5.82 18.48 -14.60
C ASN A 52 -6.98 19.40 -14.20
N LEU A 53 -7.98 19.62 -15.07
CA LEU A 53 -9.15 20.45 -14.73
C LEU A 53 -10.00 19.82 -13.63
N VAL A 54 -10.05 18.49 -13.55
CA VAL A 54 -10.83 17.73 -12.56
C VAL A 54 -9.91 17.20 -11.44
N ARG A 55 -8.65 16.95 -11.77
CA ARG A 55 -7.62 16.51 -10.82
C ARG A 55 -6.38 17.41 -10.92
N PRO A 56 -6.36 18.54 -10.19
CA PRO A 56 -5.29 19.53 -10.28
C PRO A 56 -3.90 18.92 -10.08
N MET A 57 -2.97 19.33 -10.94
CA MET A 57 -1.55 19.00 -10.83
C MET A 57 -0.82 20.15 -10.14
N ARG A 58 0.17 19.83 -9.30
CA ARG A 58 1.07 20.84 -8.74
C ARG A 58 2.14 21.18 -9.76
N THR A 59 2.37 22.47 -9.96
CA THR A 59 3.51 22.97 -10.71
C THR A 59 4.59 23.45 -9.74
N LEU A 60 5.85 23.34 -10.17
CA LEU A 60 7.00 23.94 -9.52
C LEU A 60 7.13 25.39 -9.99
N PRO A 61 7.64 26.29 -9.15
CA PRO A 61 8.00 27.63 -9.60
C PRO A 61 9.09 27.56 -10.67
N SER A 62 9.07 28.51 -11.60
CA SER A 62 10.20 28.73 -12.49
C SER A 62 11.39 29.21 -11.68
N VAL A 63 12.54 28.58 -11.87
CA VAL A 63 13.79 28.94 -11.19
C VAL A 63 14.82 29.28 -12.25
N GLU A 64 15.56 30.35 -12.02
CA GLU A 64 16.76 30.69 -12.79
C GLU A 64 17.99 30.21 -12.04
N GLU A 65 19.08 29.98 -12.77
CA GLU A 65 20.36 29.62 -12.15
C GLU A 65 20.90 30.80 -11.35
N GLY A 66 21.28 30.56 -10.10
CA GLY A 66 21.80 31.60 -9.23
C GLY A 66 21.86 31.21 -7.77
N VAL A 67 22.13 32.20 -6.93
CA VAL A 67 22.23 32.03 -5.47
C VAL A 67 21.05 32.72 -4.82
N THR A 68 20.34 31.99 -3.95
CA THR A 68 19.26 32.54 -3.13
C THR A 68 19.53 32.32 -1.65
N LYS A 69 18.92 33.14 -0.80
CA LYS A 69 19.05 33.03 0.66
C LYS A 69 18.16 31.92 1.19
N VAL A 70 18.70 31.09 2.07
CA VAL A 70 17.90 30.11 2.81
C VAL A 70 17.00 30.85 3.81
N VAL A 71 15.69 30.73 3.61
CA VAL A 71 14.68 31.43 4.44
C VAL A 71 14.47 30.73 5.78
N GLU A 72 14.49 29.40 5.80
CA GLU A 72 14.23 28.62 7.00
C GLU A 72 14.99 27.29 6.97
N VAL A 73 15.62 26.92 8.08
CA VAL A 73 16.22 25.60 8.29
C VAL A 73 15.48 24.91 9.41
N ARG A 74 14.78 23.81 9.09
CA ARG A 74 14.15 22.94 10.09
C ARG A 74 14.98 21.68 10.27
N ARG A 75 15.29 21.36 11.53
CA ARG A 75 15.88 20.08 11.92
C ARG A 75 14.86 19.27 12.68
N TRP A 76 14.62 18.05 12.25
CA TRP A 76 13.81 17.10 12.99
C TRP A 76 14.49 15.72 13.00
N ARG A 77 14.11 14.90 13.97
CA ARG A 77 14.43 13.48 14.00
C ARG A 77 13.21 12.71 13.51
N ALA A 78 13.43 11.81 12.56
CA ALA A 78 12.42 10.86 12.11
C ALA A 78 12.99 9.45 12.28
N PRO A 79 12.15 8.45 12.58
CA PRO A 79 12.57 7.05 12.51
C PRO A 79 13.09 6.72 11.10
N SER A 80 14.11 5.87 11.02
CA SER A 80 14.65 5.36 9.75
C SER A 80 13.65 4.53 8.96
N VAL A 81 12.68 3.91 9.67
CA VAL A 81 11.62 3.08 9.07
C VAL A 81 10.27 3.70 9.39
N SER A 82 9.46 3.93 8.36
CA SER A 82 8.07 4.33 8.54
C SER A 82 7.20 3.10 8.75
N LEU A 83 6.32 3.16 9.74
CA LEU A 83 5.29 2.15 9.94
C LEU A 83 4.27 2.18 8.79
N TYR A 84 3.76 1.02 8.43
CA TYR A 84 2.75 0.88 7.38
C TYR A 84 1.40 1.46 7.79
N THR A 85 0.74 2.13 6.87
CA THR A 85 -0.69 2.46 6.95
C THR A 85 -1.54 1.28 6.45
N GLN A 86 -2.87 1.36 6.62
CA GLN A 86 -3.77 0.34 6.05
C GLN A 86 -3.60 0.23 4.53
N GLY A 87 -3.41 1.35 3.85
CA GLY A 87 -3.18 1.37 2.40
C GLY A 87 -1.87 0.70 2.00
N ASP A 88 -0.81 0.89 2.78
CA ASP A 88 0.48 0.26 2.50
C ASP A 88 0.42 -1.26 2.68
N ILE A 89 -0.27 -1.75 3.72
CA ILE A 89 -0.49 -3.18 3.92
C ILE A 89 -1.31 -3.79 2.77
N ILE A 90 -2.38 -3.12 2.34
CA ILE A 90 -3.20 -3.61 1.20
C ILE A 90 -2.37 -3.64 -0.09
N ALA A 91 -1.52 -2.63 -0.31
CA ALA A 91 -0.61 -2.62 -1.45
C ALA A 91 0.40 -3.79 -1.40
N LEU A 92 0.98 -4.04 -0.23
CA LEU A 92 1.92 -5.14 -0.01
C LEU A 92 1.26 -6.52 -0.19
N MET A 93 0.05 -6.69 0.34
CA MET A 93 -0.77 -7.89 0.14
C MET A 93 -0.99 -8.17 -1.35
N LYS A 94 -1.37 -7.13 -2.11
CA LYS A 94 -1.55 -7.23 -3.57
C LYS A 94 -0.25 -7.60 -4.29
N GLU A 95 0.86 -6.96 -3.95
CA GLU A 95 2.18 -7.23 -4.54
C GLU A 95 2.63 -8.68 -4.26
N ARG A 96 2.37 -9.18 -3.06
CA ARG A 96 2.75 -10.53 -2.62
C ARG A 96 1.76 -11.63 -3.03
N GLY A 97 0.64 -11.27 -3.68
CA GLY A 97 -0.40 -12.21 -4.10
C GLY A 97 -1.15 -12.85 -2.93
N ILE A 98 -1.36 -12.09 -1.84
CA ILE A 98 -2.04 -12.53 -0.62
C ILE A 98 -3.37 -11.82 -0.52
N GLY A 99 -4.48 -12.57 -0.50
CA GLY A 99 -5.82 -12.01 -0.46
C GLY A 99 -6.33 -11.52 -1.82
N ARG A 100 -7.54 -10.97 -1.82
CA ARG A 100 -8.31 -10.54 -3.00
C ARG A 100 -8.97 -9.19 -2.74
N PRO A 101 -9.44 -8.47 -3.79
CA PRO A 101 -10.14 -7.20 -3.61
C PRO A 101 -11.30 -7.26 -2.60
N SER A 102 -11.98 -8.40 -2.50
CA SER A 102 -13.06 -8.66 -1.54
C SER A 102 -12.59 -8.92 -0.10
N THR A 103 -11.33 -9.31 0.12
CA THR A 103 -10.85 -9.75 1.43
C THR A 103 -9.86 -8.79 2.10
N TYR A 104 -9.19 -7.91 1.33
CA TYR A 104 -8.18 -6.99 1.87
C TYR A 104 -8.67 -6.16 3.07
N ALA A 105 -9.82 -5.50 2.92
CA ALA A 105 -10.37 -4.66 3.98
C ALA A 105 -10.75 -5.50 5.21
N LYS A 106 -11.33 -6.69 4.99
CA LYS A 106 -11.76 -7.56 6.10
C LYS A 106 -10.58 -8.14 6.86
N ILE A 107 -9.52 -8.56 6.18
CA ILE A 107 -8.29 -9.07 6.83
C ILE A 107 -7.71 -7.99 7.74
N VAL A 108 -7.54 -6.76 7.23
CA VAL A 108 -7.02 -5.63 8.02
C VAL A 108 -7.95 -5.30 9.19
N GLU A 109 -9.26 -5.31 8.99
CA GLU A 109 -10.26 -5.11 10.04
C GLU A 109 -10.15 -6.17 11.14
N THR A 110 -10.02 -7.45 10.79
CA THR A 110 -9.87 -8.55 11.75
C THR A 110 -8.61 -8.38 12.61
N LEU A 111 -7.50 -7.85 12.07
CA LEU A 111 -6.32 -7.55 12.89
C LEU A 111 -6.60 -6.51 13.98
N PHE A 112 -7.46 -5.51 13.69
CA PHE A 112 -7.89 -4.53 14.69
C PHE A 112 -8.90 -5.13 15.68
N GLU A 113 -9.91 -5.87 15.20
CA GLU A 113 -10.93 -6.53 16.03
C GLU A 113 -10.31 -7.49 17.05
N ARG A 114 -9.27 -8.24 16.64
CA ARG A 114 -8.52 -9.15 17.50
C ARG A 114 -7.48 -8.46 18.40
N GLY A 115 -7.30 -7.15 18.26
CA GLY A 115 -6.33 -6.37 19.02
C GLY A 115 -4.88 -6.72 18.70
N TYR A 116 -4.58 -7.30 17.54
CA TYR A 116 -3.21 -7.60 17.10
C TYR A 116 -2.48 -6.34 16.64
N VAL A 117 -3.21 -5.34 16.17
CA VAL A 117 -2.67 -4.04 15.77
C VAL A 117 -3.50 -2.88 16.32
N LEU A 118 -2.87 -1.73 16.51
CA LEU A 118 -3.50 -0.46 16.86
C LEU A 118 -3.15 0.62 15.85
N SER A 119 -4.02 1.62 15.72
CA SER A 119 -3.78 2.74 14.82
C SER A 119 -3.15 3.91 15.57
N SER A 120 -2.03 4.42 15.07
CA SER A 120 -1.40 5.62 15.63
C SER A 120 -2.25 6.86 15.39
N LYS A 121 -2.42 7.69 16.43
CA LYS A 121 -3.26 8.91 16.37
C LYS A 121 -2.81 9.93 15.32
N ARG A 122 -1.51 10.03 15.02
CA ARG A 122 -0.95 11.06 14.11
C ARG A 122 -0.89 10.64 12.65
N ARG A 123 -0.50 9.40 12.34
CA ARG A 123 -0.24 8.96 10.95
C ARG A 123 -1.16 7.85 10.47
N LYS A 124 -2.10 7.40 11.30
CA LYS A 124 -2.94 6.21 11.03
C LYS A 124 -2.11 4.97 10.66
N ALA A 125 -0.85 4.94 11.07
CA ALA A 125 0.04 3.81 10.90
C ALA A 125 -0.32 2.69 11.87
N LEU A 126 -0.20 1.45 11.42
CA LEU A 126 -0.42 0.25 12.20
C LEU A 126 0.77 0.01 13.11
N ILE A 127 0.48 -0.20 14.39
CA ILE A 127 1.44 -0.56 15.42
C ILE A 127 1.08 -1.95 15.92
N PRO A 128 1.98 -2.95 15.84
CA PRO A 128 1.72 -4.27 16.39
C PRO A 128 1.62 -4.19 17.92
N THR A 129 0.64 -4.87 18.50
CA THR A 129 0.49 -4.95 19.95
C THR A 129 1.35 -6.08 20.51
N ARG A 130 1.58 -6.07 21.84
CA ARG A 130 2.28 -7.17 22.52
C ARG A 130 1.61 -8.53 22.28
N ILE A 131 0.27 -8.56 22.23
CA ILE A 131 -0.46 -9.81 21.96
C ILE A 131 -0.32 -10.23 20.49
N GLY A 132 -0.39 -9.29 19.54
CA GLY A 132 -0.18 -9.58 18.13
C GLY A 132 1.20 -10.15 17.84
N ILE A 133 2.24 -9.56 18.45
CA ILE A 133 3.62 -10.06 18.33
C ILE A 133 3.73 -11.49 18.88
N LYS A 134 3.23 -11.75 20.10
CA LYS A 134 3.29 -13.08 20.71
C LYS A 134 2.53 -14.14 19.91
N VAL A 135 1.36 -13.80 19.37
CA VAL A 135 0.58 -14.71 18.52
C VAL A 135 1.35 -15.01 17.24
N TYR A 136 1.91 -13.98 16.59
CA TYR A 136 2.73 -14.16 15.40
C TYR A 136 3.95 -15.04 15.67
N GLU A 137 4.71 -14.78 16.75
CA GLU A 137 5.88 -15.57 17.14
C GLU A 137 5.52 -17.04 17.41
N TYR A 138 4.42 -17.28 18.14
CA TYR A 138 3.94 -18.63 18.43
C TYR A 138 3.58 -19.39 17.14
N LEU A 139 2.80 -18.75 16.25
CA LEU A 139 2.35 -19.38 15.01
C LEU A 139 3.49 -19.57 14.01
N SER A 140 4.40 -18.60 13.88
CA SER A 140 5.56 -18.69 12.99
C SER A 140 6.56 -19.74 13.46
N THR A 141 6.72 -19.95 14.76
CA THR A 141 7.66 -20.97 15.26
C THR A 141 7.11 -22.39 15.13
N ARG A 142 5.80 -22.60 15.32
CA ARG A 142 5.20 -23.94 15.38
C ARG A 142 4.47 -24.37 14.11
N PHE A 143 3.99 -23.42 13.33
CA PHE A 143 3.09 -23.66 12.20
C PHE A 143 3.54 -22.91 10.94
N GLU A 144 4.84 -22.61 10.79
CA GLU A 144 5.40 -21.83 9.67
C GLU A 144 4.88 -22.32 8.31
N LYS A 145 4.93 -23.65 8.09
CA LYS A 145 4.49 -24.30 6.86
C LYS A 145 3.03 -23.99 6.50
N PHE A 146 2.18 -23.71 7.49
CA PHE A 146 0.75 -23.45 7.28
C PHE A 146 0.42 -21.96 7.21
N ILE A 147 1.18 -21.12 7.90
CA ILE A 147 0.90 -19.67 8.02
C ILE A 147 1.79 -18.79 7.14
N SER A 148 2.68 -19.39 6.35
CA SER A 148 3.58 -18.64 5.47
C SER A 148 2.82 -17.92 4.34
N GLU A 149 3.45 -16.85 3.83
CA GLU A 149 2.98 -16.13 2.67
C GLU A 149 2.88 -17.02 1.42
N GLU A 150 3.83 -17.95 1.27
CA GLU A 150 3.84 -18.90 0.16
C GLU A 150 2.65 -19.85 0.21
N THR A 151 2.35 -20.41 1.39
CA THR A 151 1.20 -21.29 1.56
C THR A 151 -0.11 -20.56 1.27
N THR A 152 -0.22 -19.32 1.73
CA THR A 152 -1.38 -18.47 1.43
C THR A 152 -1.51 -18.20 -0.06
N ARG A 153 -0.41 -17.85 -0.74
CA ARG A 153 -0.38 -17.59 -2.18
C ARG A 153 -0.75 -18.82 -3.01
N ARG A 154 -0.28 -20.01 -2.61
CA ARG A 154 -0.63 -21.28 -3.25
C ARG A 154 -2.12 -21.54 -3.18
N LEU A 155 -2.74 -21.27 -2.02
CA LEU A 155 -4.19 -21.43 -1.86
C LEU A 155 -4.97 -20.42 -2.71
N GLU A 156 -4.53 -19.17 -2.75
CA GLU A 156 -5.12 -18.13 -3.59
C GLU A 156 -5.06 -18.48 -5.08
N GLU A 157 -3.94 -19.04 -5.53
CA GLU A 157 -3.77 -19.53 -6.90
C GLU A 157 -4.67 -20.74 -7.20
N ALA A 158 -4.78 -21.69 -6.27
CA ALA A 158 -5.69 -22.82 -6.42
C ALA A 158 -7.15 -22.35 -6.58
N MET A 159 -7.60 -21.37 -5.78
CA MET A 159 -8.91 -20.77 -5.93
C MET A 159 -9.09 -20.09 -7.30
N ARG A 160 -8.06 -19.38 -7.80
CA ARG A 160 -8.10 -18.77 -9.14
C ARG A 160 -8.22 -19.80 -10.25
N LEU A 161 -7.52 -20.92 -10.14
CA LEU A 161 -7.59 -22.00 -11.11
C LEU A 161 -8.94 -22.72 -11.08
N ILE A 162 -9.56 -22.86 -9.90
CA ILE A 162 -10.94 -23.37 -9.77
C ILE A 162 -11.93 -22.43 -10.47
N GLU A 163 -11.85 -21.12 -10.22
CA GLU A 163 -12.69 -20.12 -10.89
C GLU A 163 -12.53 -20.16 -12.42
N ALA A 164 -11.32 -20.44 -12.91
CA ALA A 164 -11.03 -20.60 -14.33
C ALA A 164 -11.40 -21.98 -14.91
N GLY A 165 -11.97 -22.89 -14.11
CA GLY A 165 -12.32 -24.26 -14.52
C GLY A 165 -11.11 -25.18 -14.77
N LYS A 166 -9.92 -24.80 -14.31
CA LYS A 166 -8.65 -25.53 -14.52
C LYS A 166 -8.31 -26.51 -13.40
N LEU A 167 -8.96 -26.39 -12.24
CA LEU A 167 -8.83 -27.31 -11.12
C LEU A 167 -10.21 -27.68 -10.56
N ASN A 168 -10.34 -28.91 -10.09
CA ASN A 168 -11.53 -29.36 -9.37
C ASN A 168 -11.40 -28.97 -7.88
N TYR A 169 -12.41 -28.28 -7.34
CA TYR A 169 -12.41 -27.82 -5.96
C TYR A 169 -12.40 -28.98 -4.95
N GLN A 170 -12.99 -30.13 -5.27
CA GLN A 170 -13.03 -31.30 -4.39
C GLN A 170 -11.63 -31.89 -4.20
N ASP A 171 -10.79 -31.88 -5.23
CA ASP A 171 -9.40 -32.34 -5.14
C ASP A 171 -8.58 -31.44 -4.23
N VAL A 172 -8.76 -30.13 -4.37
CA VAL A 172 -8.09 -29.14 -3.52
C VAL A 172 -8.52 -29.29 -2.07
N ILE A 173 -9.82 -29.46 -1.79
CA ILE A 173 -10.33 -29.68 -0.43
C ILE A 173 -9.78 -30.98 0.17
N ARG A 174 -9.77 -32.08 -0.61
CA ARG A 174 -9.20 -33.36 -0.13
C ARG A 174 -7.74 -33.22 0.25
N LYS A 175 -6.94 -32.52 -0.57
CA LYS A 175 -5.53 -32.26 -0.28
C LYS A 175 -5.35 -31.39 0.97
N LEU A 176 -6.14 -30.32 1.10
CA LEU A 176 -6.09 -29.44 2.27
C LEU A 176 -6.48 -30.15 3.56
N ARG A 177 -7.47 -31.04 3.51
CA ARG A 177 -7.88 -31.84 4.68
C ARG A 177 -6.71 -32.64 5.24
N VAL A 178 -5.95 -33.32 4.38
CA VAL A 178 -4.74 -34.07 4.80
C VAL A 178 -3.70 -33.14 5.42
N GLU A 179 -3.51 -31.94 4.86
CA GLU A 179 -2.60 -30.94 5.43
C GLU A 179 -3.07 -30.45 6.82
N ILE A 180 -4.38 -30.28 7.03
CA ILE A 180 -4.97 -29.84 8.30
C ILE A 180 -4.95 -30.94 9.36
N ASP A 181 -5.28 -32.19 9.00
CA ASP A 181 -5.24 -33.32 9.93
C ASP A 181 -3.82 -33.52 10.50
N ALA A 182 -2.79 -33.20 9.71
CA ALA A 182 -1.41 -33.18 10.19
C ALA A 182 -1.15 -32.13 11.29
N ILE A 183 -1.92 -31.03 11.33
CA ILE A 183 -1.82 -30.01 12.39
C ILE A 183 -2.36 -30.55 13.72
N GLU A 184 -3.45 -31.32 13.71
CA GLU A 184 -4.04 -31.90 14.93
C GLU A 184 -3.07 -32.84 15.65
N SER A 185 -2.12 -33.44 14.92
CA SER A 185 -1.07 -34.27 15.51
C SER A 185 0.10 -33.50 16.14
N ILE A 186 0.19 -32.18 15.94
CA ILE A 186 1.24 -31.29 16.46
C ILE A 186 0.78 -30.56 17.75
N VAL A 187 -0.53 -30.42 17.94
CA VAL A 187 -1.17 -29.76 19.09
C VAL A 187 -1.41 -30.76 20.21
#